data_AF-A0A359LI54-F1
#
_entry.id   AF-A0A359LI54-F1
#
_cell.length_a   1.000
_cell.length_b   1.000
_cell.length_c   1.000
_cell.angle_alpha   90.00
_cell.angle_beta   90.00
_cell.angle_gamma   90.00
#
_symmetry.space_group_name_H-M   'P 1'
#
loop_
_entity.id
_entity.type
_entity.pdbx_description
1 polymer ?
#
loop_
_entity_poly.entity_id
_entity_poly.type
_entity_poly.pdbx_seq_one_letter_code
_entity_poly.pdbx_strand_id
1 'polypeptide(L)'
;MKLRKLMISKSELLYIPPEERALFIQLANFNNDINILQKLMVIAGNTRDKVAENEIVGRSLSSQCIFFMRIQAGKLYEGWNMLRENFFNNKTFSKQYNKKSSSQGKESLSNLKEYFGKDNLIKNIRNTYTFHYSDDSSNNMLKQLSNAPDSEIFEMYFAKESGNCFYPIAYDLLNLSILEEINSDDWAKAMNDFFQEIIDVTKCFLDFTSDCIKVIVEKYFKLEYEEVEIPEPPSLNDITLPFFVKR
;
A
#
# COMPACT_ATOMS: atom_id res chain seq x y z
N MET A 1 -10.12 22.80 1.38
CA MET A 1 -10.08 21.90 0.20
C MET A 1 -11.50 21.56 -0.22
N LYS A 2 -11.84 21.70 -1.50
CA LYS A 2 -13.20 21.40 -2.01
C LYS A 2 -13.32 19.95 -2.44
N LEU A 3 -14.41 19.30 -2.05
CA LEU A 3 -14.79 17.95 -2.41
C LEU A 3 -16.17 17.93 -3.07
N ARG A 4 -16.44 16.91 -3.89
CA ARG A 4 -17.76 16.66 -4.47
C ARG A 4 -18.37 15.44 -3.79
N LYS A 5 -19.46 15.66 -3.07
CA LYS A 5 -20.20 14.61 -2.35
C LYS A 5 -21.34 14.12 -3.22
N LEU A 6 -21.38 12.82 -3.47
CA LEU A 6 -22.49 12.13 -4.12
C LEU A 6 -23.31 11.42 -3.04
N MET A 7 -24.61 11.71 -2.98
CA MET A 7 -25.53 11.01 -2.10
C MET A 7 -26.05 9.75 -2.81
N ILE A 8 -25.83 8.57 -2.22
CA ILE A 8 -26.29 7.31 -2.79
C ILE A 8 -27.19 6.62 -1.76
N SER A 9 -28.45 6.41 -2.11
CA SER A 9 -29.40 5.68 -1.26
C SER A 9 -29.18 4.17 -1.32
N LYS A 10 -29.65 3.45 -0.30
CA LYS A 10 -29.67 1.98 -0.30
C LYS A 10 -30.41 1.41 -1.52
N SER A 11 -31.54 2.03 -1.90
CA SER A 11 -32.33 1.60 -3.06
C SER A 11 -31.55 1.73 -4.37
N GLU A 12 -30.78 2.80 -4.55
CA GLU A 12 -29.93 2.99 -5.73
C GLU A 12 -28.77 2.00 -5.76
N LEU A 13 -28.13 1.74 -4.61
CA LEU A 13 -27.11 0.68 -4.52
C LEU A 13 -27.71 -0.69 -4.87
N LEU A 14 -28.90 -1.00 -4.36
CA LEU A 14 -29.57 -2.28 -4.63
C LEU A 14 -30.04 -2.43 -6.08
N TYR A 15 -30.21 -1.33 -6.81
CA TYR A 15 -30.54 -1.32 -8.24
C TYR A 15 -29.37 -1.77 -9.13
N ILE A 16 -28.12 -1.63 -8.67
CA ILE A 16 -26.96 -2.15 -9.38
C ILE A 16 -27.03 -3.70 -9.42
N PRO A 17 -26.81 -4.34 -10.59
CA PRO A 17 -26.72 -5.79 -10.70
C PRO A 17 -25.75 -6.38 -9.68
N PRO A 18 -26.04 -7.56 -9.10
CA PRO A 18 -25.27 -8.10 -7.98
C PRO A 18 -23.74 -8.13 -8.18
N GLU A 19 -23.27 -8.54 -9.36
CA GLU A 19 -21.84 -8.62 -9.69
C GLU A 19 -21.18 -7.23 -9.78
N GLU A 20 -21.80 -6.27 -10.47
CA GLU A 20 -21.29 -4.90 -10.59
C GLU A 20 -21.35 -4.18 -9.23
N ARG A 21 -22.34 -4.51 -8.39
CA ARG A 21 -22.48 -3.97 -7.03
C ARG A 21 -21.37 -4.48 -6.11
N ALA A 22 -21.08 -5.77 -6.17
CA ALA A 22 -19.98 -6.37 -5.41
C ALA A 22 -18.64 -5.74 -5.83
N LEU A 23 -18.40 -5.63 -7.15
CA LEU A 23 -17.21 -4.98 -7.69
C LEU A 23 -17.11 -3.51 -7.24
N PHE A 24 -18.20 -2.74 -7.30
CA PHE A 24 -18.21 -1.35 -6.84
C PHE A 24 -17.76 -1.21 -5.38
N ILE A 25 -18.32 -2.04 -4.48
CA ILE A 25 -17.97 -2.03 -3.06
C ILE A 25 -16.51 -2.42 -2.86
N GLN A 26 -16.03 -3.46 -3.56
CA GLN A 26 -14.64 -3.91 -3.47
C GLN A 26 -13.65 -2.85 -3.96
N LEU A 27 -13.94 -2.21 -5.11
CA LEU A 27 -13.12 -1.12 -5.65
C LEU A 27 -13.06 0.07 -4.69
N ALA A 28 -14.20 0.51 -4.15
CA ALA A 28 -14.25 1.62 -3.22
C ALA A 28 -13.48 1.32 -1.93
N ASN A 29 -13.65 0.12 -1.37
CA ASN A 29 -12.90 -0.30 -0.18
C ASN A 29 -11.40 -0.39 -0.45
N PHE A 30 -11.01 -1.03 -1.56
CA PHE A 30 -9.62 -1.16 -1.97
C PHE A 30 -8.95 0.21 -2.14
N ASN A 31 -9.62 1.17 -2.79
CA ASN A 31 -9.09 2.52 -2.97
C ASN A 31 -8.87 3.26 -1.66
N ASN A 32 -9.76 3.08 -0.68
CA ASN A 32 -9.56 3.65 0.64
C ASN A 32 -8.34 3.04 1.33
N ASP A 33 -8.22 1.71 1.31
CA ASP A 33 -7.12 0.98 1.94
C ASP A 33 -5.76 1.43 1.39
N ILE A 34 -5.60 1.41 0.06
CA ILE A 34 -4.30 1.73 -0.57
C ILE A 34 -3.95 3.23 -0.44
N ASN A 35 -4.94 4.12 -0.41
CA ASN A 35 -4.71 5.54 -0.15
C ASN A 35 -4.27 5.79 1.30
N ILE A 36 -4.89 5.13 2.27
CA ILE A 36 -4.51 5.25 3.68
C ILE A 36 -3.08 4.77 3.88
N LEU A 37 -2.77 3.58 3.37
CA LEU A 37 -1.45 2.98 3.49
C LEU A 37 -0.36 3.80 2.78
N GLN A 38 -0.62 4.32 1.58
CA GLN A 38 0.32 5.20 0.88
C GLN A 38 0.61 6.46 1.70
N LYS A 39 -0.42 7.08 2.32
CA LYS A 39 -0.21 8.24 3.19
C LYS A 39 0.62 7.90 4.42
N LEU A 40 0.31 6.78 5.10
CA LEU A 40 1.06 6.32 6.27
C LEU A 40 2.52 6.03 5.95
N MET A 41 2.79 5.43 4.79
CA MET A 41 4.14 5.20 4.27
C MET A 41 4.90 6.52 4.08
N VAL A 42 4.29 7.52 3.42
CA VAL A 42 4.92 8.83 3.22
C VAL A 42 5.13 9.55 4.54
N ILE A 43 4.16 9.52 5.46
CA ILE A 43 4.28 10.15 6.79
C ILE A 43 5.40 9.49 7.61
N ALA A 44 5.50 8.16 7.60
CA ALA A 44 6.57 7.45 8.29
C ALA A 44 7.96 7.78 7.70
N GLY A 45 8.05 7.91 6.37
CA GLY A 45 9.29 8.26 5.67
C GLY A 45 9.69 9.75 5.75
N ASN A 46 8.75 10.67 5.96
CA ASN A 46 8.98 12.12 5.98
C ASN A 46 9.38 12.65 7.37
N THR A 47 10.48 12.13 7.93
CA THR A 47 10.95 12.50 9.28
C THR A 47 12.43 12.86 9.34
N ARG A 48 12.98 13.38 8.25
CA ARG A 48 14.43 13.69 8.09
C ARG A 48 15.00 14.51 9.25
N ASP A 49 14.28 15.51 9.73
CA ASP A 49 14.76 16.40 10.81
C ASP A 49 14.80 15.68 12.16
N LYS A 50 13.89 14.72 12.41
CA LYS A 50 13.83 13.95 13.67
C LYS A 50 14.82 12.79 13.70
N VAL A 51 15.12 12.20 12.53
CA VAL A 51 16.15 11.15 12.40
C VAL A 51 17.55 11.71 12.74
N ALA A 52 17.81 12.98 12.42
CA ALA A 52 19.10 13.61 12.67
C ALA A 52 19.43 13.79 14.17
N GLU A 53 18.42 13.77 15.05
CA GLU A 53 18.59 14.04 16.48
C GLU A 53 18.71 12.78 17.35
N ASN A 54 18.19 11.63 16.89
CA ASN A 54 18.23 10.39 17.65
C ASN A 54 18.14 9.15 16.73
N GLU A 55 19.20 8.34 16.75
CA GLU A 55 19.33 7.14 15.89
C GLU A 55 18.24 6.09 16.15
N ILE A 56 17.87 5.86 17.41
CA ILE A 56 16.83 4.88 17.78
C ILE A 56 15.48 5.31 17.21
N VAL A 57 15.17 6.61 17.29
CA VAL A 57 13.97 7.19 16.68
C VAL A 57 14.00 7.00 15.18
N GLY A 58 15.12 7.32 14.52
CA GLY A 58 15.30 7.11 13.08
C GLY A 58 15.05 5.67 12.64
N ARG A 59 15.69 4.70 13.31
CA ARG A 59 15.53 3.27 13.02
C ARG A 59 14.11 2.77 13.25
N SER A 60 13.43 3.26 14.28
CA SER A 60 12.02 2.93 14.54
C SER A 60 11.08 3.43 13.43
N LEU A 61 11.31 4.64 12.92
CA LEU A 61 10.50 5.24 11.85
C LEU A 61 10.74 4.55 10.50
N SER A 62 12.00 4.21 10.19
CA SER A 62 12.33 3.38 9.03
C SER A 62 11.65 2.01 9.10
N SER A 63 11.63 1.38 10.27
CA SER A 63 10.93 0.11 10.50
C SER A 63 9.42 0.22 10.29
N GLN A 64 8.80 1.31 10.73
CA GLN A 64 7.38 1.59 10.46
C GLN A 64 7.11 1.82 8.97
N CYS A 65 7.97 2.56 8.27
CA CYS A 65 7.85 2.79 6.83
C CYS A 65 7.86 1.46 6.06
N ILE A 66 8.85 0.60 6.33
CA ILE A 66 8.97 -0.71 5.65
C ILE A 66 7.80 -1.63 6.02
N PHE A 67 7.29 -1.56 7.26
CA PHE A 67 6.04 -2.24 7.62
C PHE A 67 4.88 -1.82 6.70
N PHE A 68 4.63 -0.52 6.53
CA PHE A 68 3.56 -0.05 5.64
C PHE A 68 3.80 -0.43 4.18
N MET A 69 5.04 -0.38 3.69
CA MET A 69 5.38 -0.83 2.34
C MET A 69 5.03 -2.31 2.09
N ARG A 70 5.33 -3.19 3.04
CA ARG A 70 5.01 -4.62 2.95
C ARG A 70 3.51 -4.88 2.97
N ILE A 71 2.78 -4.18 3.83
CA ILE A 71 1.31 -4.29 3.89
C ILE A 71 0.69 -3.74 2.59
N GLN A 72 1.21 -2.63 2.07
CA GLN A 72 0.80 -2.06 0.80
C GLN A 72 1.04 -3.05 -0.35
N ALA A 73 2.22 -3.67 -0.44
CA ALA A 73 2.50 -4.71 -1.43
C ALA A 73 1.46 -5.84 -1.37
N GLY A 74 1.19 -6.35 -0.17
CA GLY A 74 0.15 -7.37 0.05
C GLY A 74 -1.22 -6.93 -0.46
N LYS A 75 -1.65 -5.71 -0.12
CA LYS A 75 -2.92 -5.15 -0.58
C LYS A 75 -2.97 -5.01 -2.11
N LEU A 76 -1.92 -4.51 -2.74
CA LEU A 76 -1.85 -4.35 -4.20
C LEU A 76 -1.98 -5.71 -4.91
N TYR A 77 -1.33 -6.75 -4.39
CA TYR A 77 -1.48 -8.11 -4.92
C TYR A 77 -2.91 -8.66 -4.77
N GLU A 78 -3.53 -8.50 -3.59
CA GLU A 78 -4.93 -8.90 -3.40
C GLU A 78 -5.90 -8.07 -4.25
N GLY A 79 -5.59 -6.79 -4.49
CA GLY A 79 -6.31 -5.93 -5.43
C GLY A 79 -6.25 -6.50 -6.84
N TRP A 80 -5.09 -6.96 -7.28
CA TRP A 80 -4.96 -7.64 -8.58
C TRP A 80 -5.80 -8.92 -8.64
N ASN A 81 -5.79 -9.75 -7.59
CA ASN A 81 -6.63 -10.95 -7.49
C ASN A 81 -8.11 -10.61 -7.61
N MET A 82 -8.56 -9.60 -6.86
CA MET A 82 -9.93 -9.10 -6.91
C MET A 82 -10.32 -8.66 -8.33
N LEU A 83 -9.43 -7.98 -9.07
CA LEU A 83 -9.69 -7.61 -10.46
C LEU A 83 -9.76 -8.83 -11.39
N ARG A 84 -8.92 -9.84 -11.18
CA ARG A 84 -9.01 -11.11 -11.93
C ARG A 84 -10.33 -11.80 -11.76
N GLU A 85 -10.79 -11.88 -10.52
CA GLU A 85 -11.99 -12.61 -10.17
C GLU A 85 -13.27 -11.86 -10.55
N ASN A 86 -13.31 -10.54 -10.33
CA ASN A 86 -14.57 -9.78 -10.37
C ASN A 86 -14.66 -8.81 -11.56
N PHE A 87 -13.53 -8.29 -12.06
CA PHE A 87 -13.53 -7.37 -13.21
C PHE A 87 -13.31 -8.12 -14.54
N PHE A 88 -12.25 -8.92 -14.67
CA PHE A 88 -11.92 -9.59 -15.94
C PHE A 88 -12.91 -10.72 -16.29
N ASN A 89 -13.46 -11.41 -15.27
CA ASN A 89 -14.50 -12.42 -15.49
C ASN A 89 -15.85 -11.80 -15.87
N ASN A 90 -16.13 -10.57 -15.46
CA ASN A 90 -17.31 -9.83 -15.90
C ASN A 90 -17.09 -9.21 -17.29
N LYS A 91 -17.17 -10.06 -18.33
CA LYS A 91 -16.92 -9.65 -19.73
C LYS A 91 -17.84 -8.51 -20.19
N THR A 92 -19.06 -8.43 -19.68
CA THR A 92 -20.02 -7.38 -20.03
C THR A 92 -19.54 -6.04 -19.50
N PHE A 93 -19.22 -5.96 -18.21
CA PHE A 93 -18.70 -4.74 -17.60
C PHE A 93 -17.34 -4.36 -18.18
N SER A 94 -16.40 -5.30 -18.33
CA SER A 94 -15.07 -5.03 -18.89
C SER A 94 -15.14 -4.44 -20.31
N LYS A 95 -16.04 -4.93 -21.17
CA LYS A 95 -16.28 -4.35 -22.50
C LYS A 95 -16.86 -2.93 -22.41
N GLN A 96 -17.80 -2.70 -21.49
CA GLN A 96 -18.37 -1.38 -21.27
C GLN A 96 -17.32 -0.40 -20.76
N TYR A 97 -16.51 -0.82 -19.77
CA TYR A 97 -15.39 -0.06 -19.25
C TYR A 97 -14.47 0.36 -20.40
N ASN A 98 -13.98 -0.59 -21.22
CA ASN A 98 -13.09 -0.27 -22.35
C ASN A 98 -13.67 0.77 -23.34
N LYS A 99 -14.99 0.89 -23.44
CA LYS A 99 -15.64 1.92 -24.28
C LYS A 99 -15.73 3.29 -23.59
N LYS A 100 -16.02 3.32 -22.28
CA LYS A 100 -16.34 4.53 -21.52
C LYS A 100 -15.19 5.06 -20.68
N SER A 101 -14.15 4.26 -20.46
CA SER A 101 -13.01 4.60 -19.63
C SER A 101 -12.15 5.69 -20.26
N SER A 102 -11.51 6.48 -19.41
CA SER A 102 -10.56 7.51 -19.84
C SER A 102 -9.30 6.89 -20.47
N SER A 103 -8.52 7.70 -21.19
CA SER A 103 -7.21 7.28 -21.71
C SER A 103 -6.27 6.85 -20.58
N GLN A 104 -6.22 7.64 -19.50
CA GLN A 104 -5.42 7.36 -18.30
C GLN A 104 -5.84 6.04 -17.63
N GLY A 105 -7.15 5.78 -17.49
CA GLY A 105 -7.64 4.52 -16.94
C GLY A 105 -7.29 3.30 -17.80
N LYS A 106 -7.23 3.45 -19.13
CA LYS A 106 -6.81 2.37 -20.05
C LYS A 106 -5.31 2.11 -19.98
N GLU A 107 -4.51 3.17 -19.97
CA GLU A 107 -3.06 3.09 -19.82
C GLU A 107 -2.69 2.42 -18.49
N SER A 108 -3.31 2.85 -17.38
CA SER A 108 -3.09 2.27 -16.06
C SER A 108 -3.45 0.79 -16.01
N LEU A 109 -4.57 0.39 -16.64
CA LEU A 109 -4.92 -1.03 -16.76
C LEU A 109 -3.90 -1.83 -17.57
N SER A 110 -3.34 -1.23 -18.64
CA SER A 110 -2.30 -1.86 -19.45
C SER A 110 -1.04 -2.09 -18.62
N ASN A 111 -0.59 -1.07 -17.88
CA ASN A 111 0.60 -1.15 -17.03
C ASN A 111 0.41 -2.20 -15.93
N LEU A 112 -0.77 -2.26 -15.29
CA LEU A 112 -1.09 -3.29 -14.30
C LEU A 112 -1.04 -4.70 -14.90
N LYS A 113 -1.61 -4.90 -16.10
CA LYS A 113 -1.57 -6.19 -16.81
C LYS A 113 -0.15 -6.61 -17.15
N GLU A 114 0.67 -5.69 -17.62
CA GLU A 114 2.07 -5.96 -17.93
C GLU A 114 2.85 -6.34 -16.66
N TYR A 115 2.69 -5.56 -15.60
CA TYR A 115 3.39 -5.77 -14.33
C TYR A 115 3.02 -7.11 -13.69
N PHE A 116 1.73 -7.39 -13.51
CA PHE A 116 1.26 -8.64 -12.88
C PHE A 116 1.18 -9.83 -13.86
N GLY A 117 1.46 -9.63 -15.14
CA GLY A 117 1.52 -10.70 -16.15
C GLY A 117 2.79 -11.56 -16.06
N LYS A 118 3.78 -11.11 -15.30
CA LYS A 118 5.05 -11.79 -15.04
C LYS A 118 5.31 -11.85 -13.53
N ASP A 119 6.35 -12.58 -13.13
CA ASP A 119 6.85 -12.49 -11.75
C ASP A 119 7.32 -11.06 -11.46
N ASN A 120 7.03 -10.60 -10.25
CA ASN A 120 7.21 -9.22 -9.84
C ASN A 120 7.44 -9.14 -8.33
N LEU A 121 8.05 -8.04 -7.89
CA LEU A 121 8.44 -7.86 -6.50
C LEU A 121 7.23 -7.89 -5.57
N ILE A 122 6.12 -7.24 -5.92
CA ILE A 122 4.92 -7.19 -5.08
C ILE A 122 4.38 -8.60 -4.77
N LYS A 123 4.33 -9.49 -5.78
CA LYS A 123 3.93 -10.89 -5.59
C LYS A 123 4.88 -11.61 -4.63
N ASN A 124 6.18 -11.42 -4.79
CA ASN A 124 7.18 -12.08 -3.95
C ASN A 124 7.09 -11.57 -2.50
N ILE A 125 7.07 -10.25 -2.30
CA ILE A 125 6.89 -9.64 -0.97
C ILE A 125 5.61 -10.13 -0.32
N ARG A 126 4.50 -10.21 -1.07
CA ARG A 126 3.22 -10.71 -0.56
C ARG A 126 3.33 -12.13 -0.03
N ASN A 127 3.95 -13.02 -0.80
CA ASN A 127 4.01 -14.43 -0.46
C ASN A 127 5.01 -14.73 0.65
N THR A 128 6.12 -13.99 0.70
CA THR A 128 7.21 -14.26 1.63
C THR A 128 7.14 -13.40 2.88
N TYR A 129 6.97 -12.07 2.77
CA TYR A 129 7.27 -11.12 3.86
C TYR A 129 6.11 -10.24 4.35
N THR A 130 4.98 -10.18 3.63
CA THR A 130 3.83 -9.35 4.07
C THR A 130 3.27 -9.83 5.41
N PHE A 131 3.20 -11.15 5.61
CA PHE A 131 2.83 -11.78 6.87
C PHE A 131 4.04 -12.59 7.36
N HIS A 132 4.94 -11.93 8.10
CA HIS A 132 6.30 -12.36 8.50
C HIS A 132 6.41 -13.60 9.39
N TYR A 133 5.36 -14.43 9.43
CA TYR A 133 5.29 -15.67 10.20
C TYR A 133 5.32 -16.91 9.29
N SER A 134 5.77 -16.76 8.03
CA SER A 134 6.02 -17.89 7.15
C SER A 134 7.36 -18.55 7.47
N ASP A 135 7.48 -19.85 7.17
CA ASP A 135 8.74 -20.58 7.29
C ASP A 135 9.81 -19.97 6.39
N ASP A 136 9.45 -19.55 5.17
CA ASP A 136 10.36 -18.90 4.23
C ASP A 136 10.92 -17.59 4.78
N SER A 137 10.06 -16.71 5.33
CA SER A 137 10.52 -15.47 5.97
C SER A 137 11.46 -15.76 7.14
N SER A 138 11.13 -16.75 7.96
CA SER A 138 11.93 -17.12 9.13
C SER A 138 13.29 -17.65 8.71
N ASN A 139 13.34 -18.53 7.70
CA ASN A 139 14.58 -19.07 7.16
C ASN A 139 15.48 -17.99 6.55
N ASN A 140 14.89 -17.03 5.83
CA ASN A 140 15.64 -15.90 5.26
C ASN A 140 16.23 -15.00 6.37
N MET A 141 15.47 -14.72 7.42
CA MET A 141 15.97 -13.97 8.58
C MET A 141 17.10 -14.71 9.32
N LEU A 142 16.98 -16.03 9.49
CA LEU A 142 18.03 -16.86 10.09
C LEU A 142 19.31 -16.91 9.23
N LYS A 143 19.15 -16.87 7.90
CA LYS A 143 20.29 -16.73 6.99
C LYS A 143 21.00 -15.38 7.18
N GLN A 144 20.26 -14.27 7.31
CA GLN A 144 20.88 -12.97 7.61
C GLN A 144 21.62 -13.00 8.95
N LEU A 145 21.03 -13.61 9.97
CA LEU A 145 21.68 -13.77 11.28
C LEU A 145 22.97 -14.59 11.17
N SER A 146 22.96 -15.67 10.40
CA SER A 146 24.12 -16.55 10.20
C SER A 146 25.25 -15.89 9.41
N ASN A 147 24.90 -14.94 8.54
CA ASN A 147 25.86 -14.19 7.72
C ASN A 147 26.39 -12.94 8.42
N ALA A 148 25.78 -12.51 9.52
CA ALA A 148 26.26 -11.38 10.30
C ALA A 148 27.64 -11.71 10.91
N PRO A 149 28.57 -10.74 10.95
CA PRO A 149 29.86 -10.97 11.59
C PRO A 149 29.70 -11.20 13.09
N ASP A 150 30.59 -11.96 13.71
CA ASP A 150 30.56 -12.21 15.17
C ASP A 150 30.65 -10.92 16.02
N SER A 151 31.13 -9.82 15.42
CA SER A 151 31.18 -8.50 16.03
C SER A 151 29.86 -7.73 15.98
N GLU A 152 28.86 -8.21 15.25
CA GLU A 152 27.55 -7.57 15.14
C GLU A 152 26.83 -7.57 16.49
N ILE A 153 26.29 -6.41 16.89
CA ILE A 153 25.56 -6.25 18.15
C ILE A 153 24.10 -5.99 17.83
N PHE A 154 23.26 -6.97 18.13
CA PHE A 154 21.82 -6.80 18.02
C PHE A 154 21.22 -6.18 19.28
N GLU A 155 20.30 -5.24 19.08
CA GLU A 155 19.73 -4.44 20.15
C GLU A 155 18.25 -4.73 20.36
N MET A 156 17.79 -4.52 21.60
CA MET A 156 16.39 -4.55 21.97
C MET A 156 16.14 -3.44 23.00
N TYR A 157 15.07 -2.68 22.80
CA TYR A 157 14.69 -1.57 23.64
C TYR A 157 13.42 -1.92 24.40
N PHE A 158 13.53 -1.96 25.73
CA PHE A 158 12.41 -2.21 26.63
C PHE A 158 11.98 -0.93 27.32
N ALA A 159 10.69 -0.70 27.40
CA ALA A 159 10.08 0.38 28.15
C ALA A 159 9.13 -0.19 29.20
N LYS A 160 8.82 0.63 30.21
CA LYS A 160 7.80 0.28 31.21
C LYS A 160 6.43 0.06 30.55
N GLU A 161 6.08 0.92 29.59
CA GLU A 161 4.90 0.77 28.75
C GLU A 161 5.24 -0.06 27.51
N SER A 162 4.58 -1.21 27.34
CA SER A 162 4.84 -2.14 26.24
C SER A 162 4.68 -1.52 24.83
N GLY A 163 3.85 -0.48 24.70
CA GLY A 163 3.68 0.25 23.44
C GLY A 163 4.92 1.04 22.99
N ASN A 164 5.90 1.22 23.89
CA ASN A 164 7.19 1.86 23.60
C ASN A 164 8.34 0.84 23.54
N CYS A 165 8.08 -0.47 23.63
CA CYS A 165 9.12 -1.47 23.38
C CYS A 165 9.42 -1.55 21.88
N PHE A 166 10.70 -1.56 21.52
CA PHE A 166 11.15 -1.66 20.14
C PHE A 166 12.19 -2.77 20.00
N TYR A 167 11.95 -3.68 19.07
CA TYR A 167 12.79 -4.86 18.84
C TYR A 167 13.41 -4.77 17.44
N PRO A 168 14.40 -3.88 17.24
CA PRO A 168 14.96 -3.62 15.92
C PRO A 168 15.57 -4.88 15.30
N ILE A 169 16.19 -5.76 16.09
CA ILE A 169 16.75 -7.03 15.60
C ILE A 169 15.82 -7.78 14.62
N ALA A 170 14.53 -7.91 14.95
CA ALA A 170 13.58 -8.61 14.11
C ALA A 170 13.27 -7.84 12.81
N TYR A 171 13.22 -6.51 12.90
CA TYR A 171 13.03 -5.65 11.73
C TYR A 171 14.27 -5.61 10.85
N ASP A 172 15.48 -5.52 11.41
CA ASP A 172 16.71 -5.44 10.62
C ASP A 172 16.92 -6.72 9.84
N LEU A 173 16.83 -7.89 10.49
CA LEU A 173 16.97 -9.19 9.80
C LEU A 173 15.93 -9.36 8.68
N LEU A 174 14.69 -8.92 8.92
CA LEU A 174 13.62 -8.96 7.93
C LEU A 174 13.87 -8.00 6.77
N ASN A 175 14.27 -6.76 7.06
CA ASN A 175 14.56 -5.74 6.07
C ASN A 175 15.74 -6.17 5.20
N LEU A 176 16.81 -6.69 5.81
CA LEU A 176 17.97 -7.24 5.09
C LEU A 176 17.57 -8.39 4.16
N SER A 177 16.69 -9.29 4.62
CA SER A 177 16.17 -10.38 3.78
C SER A 177 15.43 -9.86 2.55
N ILE A 178 14.62 -8.82 2.72
CA ILE A 178 13.89 -8.17 1.62
C ILE A 178 14.85 -7.48 0.65
N LEU A 179 15.81 -6.73 1.17
CA LEU A 179 16.77 -5.99 0.34
C LEU A 179 17.69 -6.94 -0.44
N GLU A 180 18.12 -8.05 0.17
CA GLU A 180 18.88 -9.11 -0.52
C GLU A 180 18.10 -9.68 -1.71
N GLU A 181 16.80 -9.87 -1.57
CA GLU A 181 15.94 -10.39 -2.65
C GLU A 181 15.75 -9.40 -3.81
N ILE A 182 15.79 -8.11 -3.52
CA ILE A 182 15.65 -7.05 -4.54
C ILE A 182 16.98 -6.82 -5.25
N ASN A 183 18.04 -6.55 -4.48
CA ASN A 183 19.39 -6.35 -4.98
C ASN A 183 20.40 -6.52 -3.83
N SER A 184 21.10 -7.66 -3.84
CA SER A 184 22.13 -8.01 -2.85
C SER A 184 23.33 -7.08 -2.84
N ASP A 185 23.60 -6.39 -3.95
CA ASP A 185 24.86 -5.65 -4.14
C ASP A 185 24.76 -4.20 -3.68
N ASP A 186 23.55 -3.64 -3.62
CA ASP A 186 23.31 -2.25 -3.23
C ASP A 186 21.95 -2.11 -2.53
N TRP A 187 21.99 -2.10 -1.19
CA TRP A 187 20.82 -2.00 -0.34
C TRP A 187 20.12 -0.64 -0.41
N ALA A 188 20.87 0.44 -0.64
CA ALA A 188 20.29 1.77 -0.77
C ALA A 188 19.47 1.87 -2.05
N LYS A 189 20.02 1.35 -3.15
CA LYS A 189 19.30 1.19 -4.41
C LYS A 189 18.11 0.23 -4.26
N ALA A 190 18.29 -0.92 -3.60
CA ALA A 190 17.21 -1.87 -3.35
C ALA A 190 16.01 -1.22 -2.64
N MET A 191 16.27 -0.43 -1.60
CA MET A 191 15.25 0.27 -0.84
C MET A 191 14.53 1.33 -1.69
N ASN A 192 15.28 2.09 -2.49
CA ASN A 192 14.70 3.08 -3.39
C ASN A 192 13.86 2.43 -4.49
N ASP A 193 14.33 1.35 -5.09
CA ASP A 193 13.61 0.58 -6.11
C ASP A 193 12.31 0.02 -5.51
N PHE A 194 12.36 -0.53 -4.29
CA PHE A 194 11.15 -1.02 -3.60
C PHE A 194 10.13 0.10 -3.38
N PHE A 195 10.58 1.25 -2.87
CA PHE A 195 9.70 2.38 -2.60
C PHE A 195 9.05 2.92 -3.88
N GLN A 196 9.85 3.10 -4.93
CA GLN A 196 9.38 3.62 -6.21
C GLN A 196 8.37 2.66 -6.87
N GLU A 197 8.66 1.36 -6.85
CA GLU A 197 7.77 0.34 -7.40
C GLU A 197 6.41 0.32 -6.69
N ILE A 198 6.39 0.41 -5.35
CA ILE A 198 5.15 0.48 -4.58
C ILE A 198 4.35 1.74 -4.94
N ILE A 199 5.00 2.90 -5.06
CA ILE A 199 4.34 4.16 -5.44
C ILE A 199 3.73 4.05 -6.84
N ASP A 200 4.50 3.57 -7.82
CA ASP A 200 4.07 3.53 -9.22
C ASP A 200 2.91 2.56 -9.45
N VAL A 201 2.98 1.37 -8.84
CA VAL A 201 1.89 0.39 -8.92
C VAL A 201 0.65 0.89 -8.17
N THR A 202 0.82 1.52 -7.00
CA THR A 202 -0.29 2.14 -6.27
C THR A 202 -1.00 3.20 -7.12
N LYS A 203 -0.22 4.07 -7.79
CA LYS A 203 -0.78 5.09 -8.68
C LYS A 203 -1.58 4.47 -9.82
N CYS A 204 -1.03 3.45 -10.49
CA CYS A 204 -1.74 2.75 -11.57
C CYS A 204 -3.06 2.14 -11.06
N PHE A 205 -3.06 1.55 -9.88
CA PHE A 205 -4.28 1.06 -9.25
C PHE A 205 -5.28 2.18 -8.98
N LEU A 206 -4.88 3.26 -8.32
CA LEU A 206 -5.76 4.38 -7.99
C LEU A 206 -6.40 4.99 -9.23
N ASP A 207 -5.63 5.20 -10.28
CA ASP A 207 -6.11 5.76 -11.55
C ASP A 207 -7.13 4.83 -12.22
N PHE A 208 -6.78 3.55 -12.36
CA PHE A 208 -7.64 2.55 -13.01
C PHE A 208 -8.96 2.31 -12.24
N THR A 209 -8.86 2.09 -10.94
CA THR A 209 -10.01 1.74 -10.09
C THR A 209 -10.94 2.94 -9.89
N SER A 210 -10.41 4.17 -9.78
CA SER A 210 -11.21 5.38 -9.72
C SER A 210 -11.98 5.60 -11.02
N ASP A 211 -11.36 5.31 -12.17
CA ASP A 211 -12.04 5.34 -13.47
C ASP A 211 -13.14 4.27 -13.56
N CYS A 212 -12.91 3.06 -13.02
CA CYS A 212 -13.95 2.03 -12.92
C CYS A 212 -15.13 2.48 -12.06
N ILE A 213 -14.87 3.04 -10.88
CA ILE A 213 -15.89 3.60 -9.99
C ILE A 213 -16.69 4.67 -10.71
N LYS A 214 -16.01 5.59 -11.42
CA LYS A 214 -16.65 6.62 -12.23
C LYS A 214 -17.58 6.02 -13.28
N VAL A 215 -17.14 5.01 -14.04
CA VAL A 215 -17.97 4.35 -15.05
C VAL A 215 -19.23 3.70 -14.44
N ILE A 216 -19.13 3.11 -13.25
CA ILE A 216 -20.29 2.54 -12.53
C ILE A 216 -21.22 3.68 -12.08
N VAL A 217 -20.66 4.75 -11.51
CA VAL A 217 -21.42 5.89 -11.01
C VAL A 217 -22.21 6.58 -12.13
N GLU A 218 -21.57 6.84 -13.27
CA GLU A 218 -22.21 7.42 -14.47
C GLU A 218 -23.26 6.50 -15.10
N LYS A 219 -23.17 5.19 -14.86
CA LYS A 219 -24.11 4.21 -15.39
C LYS A 219 -25.39 4.12 -14.56
N TYR A 220 -25.30 4.20 -13.24
CA TYR A 220 -26.40 3.86 -12.34
C TYR A 220 -26.94 5.00 -11.50
N PHE A 221 -26.19 6.09 -11.32
CA PHE A 221 -26.59 7.18 -10.44
C PHE A 221 -26.84 8.47 -11.20
N LYS A 222 -27.69 9.30 -10.63
CA LYS A 222 -27.80 10.70 -11.05
C LYS A 222 -26.59 11.44 -10.53
N LEU A 223 -25.93 12.19 -11.41
CA LEU A 223 -24.68 12.90 -11.12
C LEU A 223 -24.96 14.26 -10.46
N GLU A 224 -25.74 14.24 -9.37
CA GLU A 224 -26.04 15.40 -8.55
C GLU A 224 -25.04 15.44 -7.39
N TYR A 225 -24.17 16.45 -7.40
CA TYR A 225 -23.11 16.58 -6.42
C TYR A 225 -23.32 17.79 -5.53
N GLU A 226 -23.14 17.59 -4.24
CA GLU A 226 -23.00 18.68 -3.27
C GLU A 226 -21.52 19.06 -3.15
N GLU A 227 -21.21 20.35 -3.21
CA GLU A 227 -19.87 20.82 -2.84
C GLU A 227 -19.72 20.76 -1.32
N VAL A 228 -18.65 20.15 -0.84
CA VAL A 228 -18.29 20.10 0.58
C VAL A 228 -16.89 20.67 0.73
N GLU A 229 -16.71 21.56 1.70
CA GLU A 229 -15.41 22.12 2.02
C GLU A 229 -14.83 21.46 3.28
N ILE A 230 -13.59 21.01 3.17
CA ILE A 230 -12.76 20.67 4.33
C ILE A 230 -11.98 21.92 4.71
N PRO A 231 -12.27 22.57 5.85
CA PRO A 231 -11.52 23.74 6.30
C PRO A 231 -10.11 23.31 6.68
N GLU A 232 -9.12 24.04 6.18
CA GLU A 232 -7.71 23.97 6.59
C GLU A 232 -7.18 22.55 6.84
N PRO A 233 -7.22 21.63 5.84
CA PRO A 233 -6.64 20.32 6.02
C PRO A 233 -5.14 20.44 6.29
N PRO A 234 -4.57 19.66 7.23
CA PRO A 234 -3.15 19.73 7.55
C PRO A 234 -2.29 19.38 6.33
N SER A 235 -1.12 19.99 6.22
CA SER A 235 -0.13 19.55 5.24
C SER A 235 0.34 18.15 5.59
N LEU A 236 0.65 17.34 4.58
CA LEU A 236 1.26 16.03 4.80
C LEU A 236 2.57 16.13 5.58
N ASN A 237 3.29 17.25 5.42
CA ASN A 237 4.54 17.53 6.12
C ASN A 237 4.34 17.92 7.59
N ASP A 238 3.13 18.31 7.98
CA ASP A 238 2.81 18.70 9.37
C ASP A 238 2.38 17.49 10.21
N ILE A 239 2.05 16.37 9.57
CA ILE A 239 1.61 15.15 10.23
C ILE A 239 2.82 14.30 10.57
N THR A 240 2.87 13.78 11.79
CA THR A 240 3.93 12.86 12.23
C THR A 240 3.34 11.61 12.84
N LEU A 241 4.03 10.47 12.67
CA LEU A 241 3.63 9.19 13.23
C LEU A 241 4.78 8.64 14.10
N PRO A 242 4.95 9.14 15.33
CA PRO A 242 6.04 8.69 16.19
C PRO A 242 5.83 7.25 16.65
N PHE A 243 6.92 6.48 16.71
CA PHE A 243 6.91 5.16 17.36
C PHE A 243 6.81 5.30 18.88
N PHE A 244 7.71 6.10 19.48
CA PHE A 244 7.75 6.34 20.92
C PHE A 244 6.83 7.50 21.31
N VAL A 245 5.97 7.29 22.31
CA VAL A 245 4.99 8.27 22.77
C VAL A 245 5.01 8.44 24.29
N LYS A 246 4.71 9.67 24.75
CA LYS A 246 4.46 9.96 26.17
C LYS A 246 2.99 9.68 26.48
N ARG A 247 2.70 9.23 27.70
CA ARG A 247 1.35 9.15 28.26
C ARG A 247 1.17 10.18 29.35
#